data_AF-A0A9P8LFA4-F1
#
_entry.id   AF-A0A9P8LFA4-F1
#
_cell.length_a   1.000
_cell.length_b   1.000
_cell.length_c   1.000
_cell.angle_alpha   90.00
_cell.angle_beta   90.00
_cell.angle_gamma   90.00
#
_symmetry.space_group_name_H-M   'P 1'
#
loop_
_entity.id
_entity.type
_entity.pdbx_description
1 polymer ?
#
loop_
_entity_poly.entity_id
_entity_poly.type
_entity_poly.pdbx_seq_one_letter_code
_entity_poly.pdbx_strand_id
1 'polypeptide(L)'
;MVLSALRLGSSTRRRFGPRNRSSQSSEENLRANGAARKGQLIHDEMHAMNLEPGEPNIDVLNGFLASLAAIFPDIQFEVFREMLTSFDEESKLHVVTEALLKHKAKWVRGRWRVQGKEEQEDCAEDRAIVPIKETFRSESYKRASRAALNQEFRGLSRSTISAVLAEQNYSYTLARPTLLTLSSKSWRFSLSSFFLRRRTPLSLAPSSHPLIFFQPSGPHGDGPPIPALRPTESPELNQELFNTLLAPLQRRREEEQEAKDHELAVQLNNAEAEEHDALHDCECCFTSTSFEQLSSCDDGGHFMCHGCVRHTINESLFGQGWGRNIQHDRGSLRCLAPMVSEDGDCLGSIPRDLVRKALLEEKGGEKIWRRFEERLASENLLKSGIELARCPFCIYAEVIEISLSAAGRSWTFRRSTHISIWFLLLVTLGIGITPFLVPLVILYSILALIVPSAQPAYKILSDQVTLSLSRTQ
;
A
#
# COMPACT_ATOMS: atom_id res chain seq x y z
N MET A 1 40.61 44.18 -58.61
CA MET A 1 41.82 45.01 -58.44
C MET A 1 42.78 44.26 -57.53
N VAL A 2 43.95 43.86 -58.08
CA VAL A 2 45.29 43.90 -57.47
C VAL A 2 45.50 43.10 -56.17
N LEU A 3 46.45 42.19 -55.98
CA LEU A 3 47.52 41.54 -56.75
C LEU A 3 48.04 40.38 -55.87
N SER A 4 48.46 39.29 -56.50
CA SER A 4 49.29 38.23 -55.92
C SER A 4 50.70 38.71 -55.54
N ALA A 5 51.37 38.07 -54.56
CA ALA A 5 52.81 37.79 -54.63
C ALA A 5 53.28 36.78 -53.57
N LEU A 6 53.96 35.74 -54.06
CA LEU A 6 54.75 34.71 -53.37
C LEU A 6 56.17 35.21 -53.00
N ARG A 7 56.81 34.58 -51.98
CA ARG A 7 58.24 34.15 -51.92
C ARG A 7 58.50 33.41 -50.60
N LEU A 8 58.86 32.11 -50.61
CA LEU A 8 60.22 31.50 -50.61
C LEU A 8 61.03 31.88 -49.35
N GLY A 9 61.60 30.99 -48.52
CA GLY A 9 61.83 29.55 -48.60
C GLY A 9 62.61 28.99 -47.38
N SER A 10 62.83 27.66 -47.44
CA SER A 10 63.93 26.83 -46.87
C SER A 10 64.21 26.75 -45.36
N SER A 11 63.75 25.64 -44.78
CA SER A 11 64.48 24.58 -44.03
C SER A 11 65.79 24.92 -43.27
N THR A 12 65.79 24.69 -41.96
CA THR A 12 66.87 23.93 -41.27
C THR A 12 66.31 23.13 -40.09
N ARG A 13 66.66 21.83 -40.07
CA ARG A 13 66.33 20.84 -39.04
C ARG A 13 67.02 21.14 -37.70
N ARG A 14 66.30 20.96 -36.58
CA ARG A 14 66.85 20.33 -35.37
C ARG A 14 65.85 19.32 -34.81
N ARG A 15 66.33 18.09 -34.64
CA ARG A 15 65.62 16.95 -34.04
C ARG A 15 65.42 17.17 -32.54
N PHE A 16 64.20 16.96 -32.04
CA PHE A 16 63.93 16.42 -30.70
C PHE A 16 62.67 15.54 -30.77
N GLY A 17 62.72 14.36 -30.15
CA GLY A 17 61.74 13.28 -30.29
C GLY A 17 60.36 13.57 -29.67
N PRO A 18 59.37 12.67 -29.89
CA PRO A 18 57.99 12.89 -29.51
C PRO A 18 57.80 12.65 -28.00
N ARG A 19 57.23 13.63 -27.30
CA ARG A 19 56.70 13.47 -25.93
C ARG A 19 55.17 13.42 -26.02
N ASN A 20 54.59 12.30 -25.62
CA ASN A 20 53.17 12.07 -25.41
C ASN A 20 52.53 13.23 -24.63
N ARG A 21 51.53 13.91 -25.22
CA ARG A 21 50.78 15.01 -24.58
C ARG A 21 49.26 14.86 -24.70
N SER A 22 48.76 13.64 -24.86
CA SER A 22 47.32 13.34 -25.04
C SER A 22 46.64 12.70 -23.83
N SER A 23 47.36 12.43 -22.73
CA SER A 23 46.78 11.80 -21.53
C SER A 23 46.52 12.76 -20.36
N GLN A 24 47.11 13.97 -20.35
CA GLN A 24 46.95 14.93 -19.25
C GLN A 24 45.68 15.78 -19.36
N SER A 25 45.19 16.09 -20.58
CA SER A 25 43.98 16.92 -20.75
C SER A 25 42.69 16.20 -20.33
N SER A 26 42.68 14.88 -20.35
CA SER A 26 41.50 14.06 -20.01
C SER A 26 41.29 13.98 -18.51
N GLU A 27 42.37 13.77 -17.74
CA GLU A 27 42.32 13.73 -16.27
C GLU A 27 42.10 15.11 -15.65
N GLU A 28 42.63 16.16 -16.27
CA GLU A 28 42.45 17.54 -15.81
C GLU A 28 41.01 18.03 -16.07
N ASN A 29 40.38 17.64 -17.18
CA ASN A 29 38.95 17.90 -17.44
C ASN A 29 38.01 17.07 -16.55
N LEU A 30 38.37 15.83 -16.19
CA LEU A 30 37.62 15.02 -15.22
C LEU A 30 37.71 15.60 -13.79
N ARG A 31 38.87 16.12 -13.41
CA ARG A 31 39.07 16.82 -12.12
C ARG A 31 38.39 18.19 -12.09
N ALA A 32 38.36 18.92 -13.21
CA ALA A 32 37.67 20.19 -13.32
C ALA A 32 36.13 20.02 -13.27
N ASN A 33 35.58 19.00 -13.94
CA ASN A 33 34.15 18.66 -13.85
C ASN A 33 33.76 18.14 -12.45
N GLY A 34 34.64 17.39 -11.78
CA GLY A 34 34.44 16.96 -10.39
C GLY A 34 34.49 18.11 -9.36
N ALA A 35 35.19 19.21 -9.68
CA ALA A 35 35.21 20.42 -8.85
C ALA A 35 34.00 21.33 -9.12
N ALA A 36 33.52 21.40 -10.37
CA ALA A 36 32.32 22.17 -10.73
C ALA A 36 31.02 21.60 -10.09
N ARG A 37 30.90 20.28 -9.96
CA ARG A 37 29.77 19.62 -9.28
C ARG A 37 29.68 19.89 -7.76
N LYS A 38 30.77 20.33 -7.11
CA LYS A 38 30.81 20.56 -5.64
C LYS A 38 30.05 21.81 -5.17
N GLY A 39 29.58 22.65 -6.10
CA GLY A 39 28.86 23.89 -5.80
C GLY A 39 27.38 23.91 -6.18
N GLN A 40 26.88 22.88 -6.86
CA GLN A 40 25.50 22.84 -7.32
C GLN A 40 24.58 22.27 -6.23
N LEU A 41 23.77 23.13 -5.64
CA LEU A 41 22.74 22.73 -4.69
C LEU A 41 21.62 22.00 -5.43
N ILE A 42 21.02 21.01 -4.76
CA ILE A 42 19.89 20.26 -5.29
C ILE A 42 18.61 20.99 -4.86
N HIS A 43 17.88 21.51 -5.85
CA HIS A 43 16.60 22.19 -5.67
C HIS A 43 15.42 21.32 -6.15
N ASP A 44 15.63 20.58 -7.24
CA ASP A 44 14.57 19.80 -7.92
C ASP A 44 14.93 18.32 -7.99
N GLU A 45 13.89 17.50 -8.09
CA GLU A 45 13.98 16.05 -8.17
C GLU A 45 14.87 15.57 -9.33
N MET A 46 14.83 16.27 -10.47
CA MET A 46 15.68 15.98 -11.64
C MET A 46 17.18 16.10 -11.34
N HIS A 47 17.58 16.98 -10.43
CA HIS A 47 18.98 17.12 -10.01
C HIS A 47 19.39 16.00 -9.05
N ALA A 48 18.44 15.46 -8.28
CA ALA A 48 18.66 14.29 -7.43
C ALA A 48 18.74 12.98 -8.23
N MET A 49 18.04 12.91 -9.38
CA MET A 49 17.94 11.74 -10.26
C MET A 49 19.09 11.55 -11.26
N ASN A 50 20.24 12.23 -11.13
CA ASN A 50 21.42 11.89 -11.95
C ASN A 50 21.98 10.51 -11.51
N LEU A 51 21.26 9.47 -11.94
CA LEU A 51 21.58 8.06 -11.80
C LEU A 51 22.74 7.79 -12.76
N GLU A 52 23.96 7.99 -12.27
CA GLU A 52 25.07 7.21 -12.81
C GLU A 52 24.65 5.73 -12.67
N PRO A 53 24.77 4.92 -13.74
CA PRO A 53 24.31 3.53 -13.70
C PRO A 53 24.93 2.83 -12.50
N GLY A 54 24.07 2.15 -11.72
CA GLY A 54 24.44 1.41 -10.53
C GLY A 54 25.59 0.45 -10.83
N GLU A 55 26.40 0.14 -9.82
CA GLU A 55 27.45 -0.86 -9.99
C GLU A 55 26.78 -2.18 -10.45
N PRO A 56 27.12 -2.73 -11.63
CA PRO A 56 26.35 -3.79 -12.28
C PRO A 56 26.23 -5.06 -11.43
N ASN A 57 27.12 -5.24 -10.45
CA ASN A 57 27.10 -6.35 -9.52
C ASN A 57 25.94 -6.24 -8.49
N ILE A 58 25.56 -5.02 -8.08
CA ILE A 58 24.52 -4.80 -7.06
C ILE A 58 23.15 -5.07 -7.64
N ASP A 59 22.89 -4.63 -8.88
CA ASP A 59 21.61 -4.87 -9.56
C ASP A 59 21.35 -6.37 -9.72
N VAL A 60 22.40 -7.14 -10.02
CA VAL A 60 22.35 -8.61 -10.08
C VAL A 60 22.05 -9.22 -8.71
N LEU A 61 22.71 -8.75 -7.64
CA LEU A 61 22.46 -9.22 -6.27
C LEU A 61 21.04 -8.89 -5.79
N ASN A 62 20.52 -7.71 -6.14
CA ASN A 62 19.15 -7.30 -5.84
C ASN A 62 18.13 -8.12 -6.62
N GLY A 63 18.42 -8.47 -7.88
CA GLY A 63 17.62 -9.42 -8.66
C GLY A 63 17.57 -10.82 -8.04
N PHE A 64 18.70 -11.32 -7.53
CA PHE A 64 18.75 -12.60 -6.81
C PHE A 64 17.95 -12.55 -5.50
N LEU A 65 18.07 -11.45 -4.76
CA LEU A 65 17.35 -11.25 -3.50
C LEU A 65 15.82 -11.18 -3.74
N ALA A 66 15.37 -10.51 -4.79
CA ALA A 66 13.95 -10.49 -5.19
C ALA A 66 13.45 -11.89 -5.58
N SER A 67 14.27 -12.65 -6.31
CA SER A 67 13.94 -14.03 -6.72
C SER A 67 13.80 -14.96 -5.51
N LEU A 68 14.73 -14.88 -4.55
CA LEU A 68 14.68 -15.68 -3.32
C LEU A 68 13.49 -15.31 -2.44
N ALA A 69 13.16 -14.02 -2.32
CA ALA A 69 12.01 -13.56 -1.57
C ALA A 69 10.68 -14.02 -2.19
N ALA A 70 10.61 -14.12 -3.51
CA ALA A 70 9.43 -14.66 -4.21
C ALA A 70 9.24 -16.17 -3.95
N ILE A 71 10.34 -16.94 -3.88
CA ILE A 71 10.30 -18.39 -3.67
C ILE A 71 10.08 -18.73 -2.17
N PHE A 72 10.64 -17.94 -1.27
CA PHE A 72 10.60 -18.17 0.18
C PHE A 72 10.10 -16.94 0.95
N PRO A 73 8.79 -16.64 0.91
CA PRO A 73 8.22 -15.44 1.55
C PRO A 73 8.34 -15.46 3.08
N ASP A 74 8.51 -16.63 3.69
CA ASP A 74 8.55 -16.80 5.15
C ASP A 74 9.91 -16.43 5.78
N ILE A 75 10.95 -16.18 4.98
CA ILE A 75 12.31 -15.96 5.48
C ILE A 75 12.63 -14.45 5.51
N GLN A 76 13.37 -14.02 6.54
CA GLN A 76 13.86 -12.64 6.68
C GLN A 76 14.94 -12.30 5.63
N PHE A 77 14.95 -11.06 5.15
CA PHE A 77 15.83 -10.62 4.07
C PHE A 77 17.31 -10.60 4.47
N GLU A 78 17.63 -10.38 5.75
CA GLU A 78 18.98 -10.45 6.31
C GLU A 78 19.65 -11.79 6.03
N VAL A 79 18.87 -12.88 6.10
CA VAL A 79 19.38 -14.25 5.87
C VAL A 79 19.81 -14.39 4.42
N PHE A 80 19.00 -13.90 3.47
CA PHE A 80 19.37 -13.92 2.06
C PHE A 80 20.60 -13.06 1.79
N ARG A 81 20.71 -11.88 2.41
CA ARG A 81 21.88 -11.01 2.28
C ARG A 81 23.15 -11.68 2.81
N GLU A 82 23.09 -12.30 3.99
CA GLU A 82 24.19 -13.05 4.60
C GLU A 82 24.66 -14.18 3.67
N MET A 83 23.71 -14.99 3.17
CA MET A 83 24.02 -16.10 2.27
C MET A 83 24.62 -15.62 0.94
N LEU A 84 23.99 -14.65 0.26
CA LEU A 84 24.47 -14.12 -1.02
C LEU A 84 25.85 -13.43 -0.92
N THR A 85 26.22 -12.93 0.26
CA THR A 85 27.56 -12.35 0.52
C THR A 85 28.59 -13.43 0.87
N SER A 86 28.18 -14.53 1.51
CA SER A 86 29.07 -15.61 1.93
C SER A 86 29.51 -16.56 0.81
N PHE A 87 28.72 -16.67 -0.26
CA PHE A 87 29.03 -17.54 -1.40
C PHE A 87 29.67 -16.74 -2.55
N ASP A 88 30.87 -17.14 -2.95
CA ASP A 88 31.66 -16.51 -4.02
C ASP A 88 31.44 -17.15 -5.41
N GLU A 89 30.56 -18.14 -5.52
CA GLU A 89 30.41 -18.94 -6.76
C GLU A 89 29.61 -18.24 -7.87
N GLU A 90 29.91 -18.57 -9.13
CA GLU A 90 29.27 -18.00 -10.33
C GLU A 90 27.74 -18.21 -10.37
N SER A 91 27.22 -19.23 -9.66
CA SER A 91 25.79 -19.55 -9.56
C SER A 91 25.20 -19.30 -8.17
N LYS A 92 25.45 -18.11 -7.60
CA LYS A 92 25.01 -17.72 -6.23
C LYS A 92 23.54 -18.06 -5.95
N LEU A 93 22.63 -17.72 -6.87
CA LEU A 93 21.20 -17.97 -6.68
C LEU A 93 20.89 -19.47 -6.53
N HIS A 94 21.49 -20.32 -7.36
CA HIS A 94 21.27 -21.77 -7.33
C HIS A 94 21.79 -22.38 -6.02
N VAL A 95 23.03 -22.04 -5.64
CA VAL A 95 23.68 -22.55 -4.42
C VAL A 95 22.91 -22.14 -3.17
N VAL A 96 22.48 -20.88 -3.09
CA VAL A 96 21.67 -20.39 -1.95
C VAL A 96 20.32 -21.11 -1.90
N THR A 97 19.67 -21.30 -3.04
CA THR A 97 18.38 -22.02 -3.12
C THR A 97 18.54 -23.47 -2.68
N GLU A 98 19.56 -24.19 -3.16
CA GLU A 98 19.83 -25.58 -2.77
C GLU A 98 20.19 -25.71 -1.28
N ALA A 99 21.00 -24.79 -0.75
CA ALA A 99 21.35 -24.74 0.66
C ALA A 99 20.12 -24.49 1.56
N LEU A 100 19.20 -23.62 1.14
CA LEU A 100 17.94 -23.37 1.83
C LEU A 100 16.99 -24.58 1.76
N LEU A 101 16.94 -25.30 0.64
CA LEU A 101 16.14 -26.51 0.50
C LEU A 101 16.68 -27.67 1.37
N LYS A 102 18.00 -27.88 1.40
CA LYS A 102 18.62 -28.98 2.16
C LYS A 102 18.72 -28.70 3.67
N HIS A 103 18.96 -27.45 4.07
CA HIS A 103 19.30 -27.10 5.45
C HIS A 103 18.55 -25.85 5.96
N LYS A 104 17.27 -25.68 5.60
CA LYS A 104 16.42 -24.52 5.96
C LYS A 104 16.55 -24.10 7.43
N ALA A 105 16.40 -25.05 8.36
CA ALA A 105 16.43 -24.77 9.80
C ALA A 105 17.80 -24.25 10.30
N LYS A 106 18.91 -24.73 9.70
CA LYS A 106 20.28 -24.37 10.10
C LYS A 106 20.63 -22.93 9.75
N TRP A 107 20.13 -22.45 8.61
CA TRP A 107 20.41 -21.11 8.09
C TRP A 107 19.44 -20.06 8.60
N VAL A 108 18.15 -20.41 8.71
CA VAL A 108 17.12 -19.48 9.20
C VAL A 108 17.28 -19.23 10.69
N ARG A 109 17.70 -20.22 11.51
CA ARG A 109 17.93 -20.07 12.97
C ARG A 109 16.80 -19.33 13.72
N GLY A 110 15.55 -19.50 13.28
CA GLY A 110 14.37 -18.85 13.87
C GLY A 110 14.03 -17.45 13.34
N ARG A 111 14.79 -16.93 12.36
CA ARG A 111 14.54 -15.65 11.67
C ARG A 111 13.46 -15.77 10.60
N TRP A 112 12.24 -16.01 11.05
CA TRP A 112 11.07 -16.08 10.20
C TRP A 112 10.39 -14.73 10.09
N ARG A 113 9.80 -14.44 8.92
CA ARG A 113 8.95 -13.27 8.72
C ARG A 113 7.58 -13.55 9.33
N VAL A 114 7.07 -12.61 10.11
CA VAL A 114 5.70 -12.66 10.62
C VAL A 114 4.81 -11.93 9.61
N GLN A 115 4.05 -12.68 8.81
CA GLN A 115 3.05 -12.08 7.93
C GLN A 115 1.96 -11.41 8.80
N GLY A 116 1.75 -10.10 8.61
CA GLY A 116 0.64 -9.36 9.22
C GLY A 116 0.98 -8.20 10.18
N LYS A 117 2.25 -7.93 10.51
CA LYS A 117 2.62 -6.79 11.38
C LYS A 117 3.24 -5.59 10.67
N GLU A 118 3.81 -5.79 9.48
CA GLU A 118 4.51 -4.74 8.71
C GLU A 118 3.61 -4.06 7.67
N GLU A 119 2.46 -4.67 7.32
CA GLU A 119 1.51 -4.12 6.34
C GLU A 119 0.72 -2.90 6.85
N GLN A 120 0.81 -2.57 8.15
CA GLN A 120 0.06 -1.48 8.76
C GLN A 120 0.82 -0.14 8.84
N GLU A 121 2.15 -0.12 8.58
CA GLU A 121 2.96 1.10 8.70
C GLU A 121 3.36 1.74 7.36
N ASP A 122 3.35 1.02 6.24
CA ASP A 122 3.76 1.57 4.94
C ASP A 122 2.54 1.79 4.02
N CYS A 123 2.07 3.04 3.96
CA CYS A 123 1.11 3.50 2.96
C CYS A 123 1.72 3.40 1.55
N ALA A 124 1.13 2.54 0.71
CA ALA A 124 1.06 2.66 -0.77
C ALA A 124 2.36 2.75 -1.61
N GLU A 125 3.57 2.61 -1.06
CA GLU A 125 4.83 2.70 -1.82
C GLU A 125 5.72 1.46 -1.66
N ASP A 126 5.34 0.38 -2.33
CA ASP A 126 6.25 -0.51 -3.09
C ASP A 126 5.48 -1.77 -3.48
N ARG A 127 5.07 -1.88 -4.76
CA ARG A 127 4.65 -3.18 -5.35
C ARG A 127 5.84 -4.15 -5.53
N ALA A 128 7.01 -3.79 -5.00
CA ALA A 128 8.20 -4.61 -5.04
C ALA A 128 8.12 -5.72 -3.99
N ILE A 129 8.50 -6.94 -4.39
CA ILE A 129 8.58 -8.11 -3.51
C ILE A 129 9.55 -7.86 -2.33
N VAL A 130 10.49 -6.92 -2.53
CA VAL A 130 11.49 -6.50 -1.55
C VAL A 130 11.44 -4.99 -1.42
N PRO A 131 11.20 -4.45 -0.21
CA PRO A 131 11.28 -3.02 0.04
C PRO A 131 12.67 -2.47 -0.29
N ILE A 132 12.75 -1.26 -0.84
CA ILE A 132 14.05 -0.61 -1.19
C ILE A 132 14.99 -0.56 0.03
N LYS A 133 14.47 -0.42 1.25
CA LYS A 133 15.24 -0.45 2.52
C LYS A 133 16.02 -1.76 2.75
N GLU A 134 15.57 -2.88 2.21
CA GLU A 134 16.15 -4.22 2.40
C GLU A 134 17.12 -4.65 1.30
N THR A 135 17.28 -3.85 0.24
CA THR A 135 18.16 -4.17 -0.88
C THR A 135 19.64 -4.00 -0.52
N PHE A 136 20.53 -4.62 -1.30
CA PHE A 136 21.96 -4.33 -1.26
C PHE A 136 22.21 -2.89 -1.68
N ARG A 137 23.02 -2.19 -0.88
CA ARG A 137 23.42 -0.79 -1.09
C ARG A 137 24.83 -0.68 -1.65
N SER A 138 25.03 0.30 -2.52
CA SER A 138 26.33 0.62 -3.10
C SER A 138 27.34 1.09 -2.06
N GLU A 139 28.62 0.83 -2.32
CA GLU A 139 29.68 1.22 -1.38
C GLU A 139 29.86 2.75 -1.35
N SER A 140 29.54 3.43 -2.45
CA SER A 140 29.42 4.90 -2.49
C SER A 140 28.31 5.38 -1.56
N TYR A 141 27.11 4.76 -1.58
CA TYR A 141 26.02 5.06 -0.67
C TYR A 141 26.41 4.84 0.80
N LYS A 142 26.96 3.67 1.15
CA LYS A 142 27.36 3.37 2.54
C LYS A 142 28.35 4.39 3.09
N ARG A 143 29.34 4.80 2.28
CA ARG A 143 30.31 5.84 2.64
C ARG A 143 29.66 7.21 2.80
N ALA A 144 28.80 7.60 1.86
CA ALA A 144 28.09 8.87 1.88
C ALA A 144 27.13 8.97 3.08
N SER A 145 26.35 7.93 3.38
CA SER A 145 25.44 7.86 4.53
C SER A 145 26.19 7.98 5.85
N ARG A 146 27.33 7.28 5.96
CA ARG A 146 28.22 7.38 7.13
C ARG A 146 28.80 8.78 7.27
N ALA A 147 29.23 9.43 6.18
CA ALA A 147 29.75 10.78 6.21
C ALA A 147 28.68 11.80 6.62
N ALA A 148 27.47 11.69 6.06
CA ALA A 148 26.31 12.53 6.36
C ALA A 148 25.93 12.45 7.85
N LEU A 149 25.77 11.25 8.41
CA LEU A 149 25.42 11.06 9.82
C LEU A 149 26.54 11.50 10.76
N ASN A 150 27.82 11.31 10.39
CA ASN A 150 28.93 11.87 11.17
C ASN A 150 28.94 13.40 11.17
N GLN A 151 28.50 14.03 10.09
CA GLN A 151 28.37 15.48 10.01
C GLN A 151 27.20 16.01 10.84
N GLU A 152 26.09 15.27 10.89
CA GLU A 152 24.89 15.61 11.66
C GLU A 152 25.11 15.38 13.17
N PHE A 153 25.58 14.19 13.53
CA PHE A 153 25.82 13.76 14.90
C PHE A 153 27.29 13.85 15.28
N ARG A 154 27.91 15.04 15.11
CA ARG A 154 29.31 15.30 15.53
C ARG A 154 29.57 15.00 17.01
N GLY A 155 28.49 14.88 17.77
CA GLY A 155 28.51 14.57 19.17
C GLY A 155 28.60 13.08 19.54
N LEU A 156 28.21 12.18 18.64
CA LEU A 156 28.31 10.75 18.86
C LEU A 156 29.66 10.22 18.35
N SER A 157 30.12 9.11 18.93
CA SER A 157 31.34 8.48 18.43
C SER A 157 31.10 7.86 17.05
N ARG A 158 32.14 7.87 16.22
CA ARG A 158 32.08 7.25 14.88
C ARG A 158 31.75 5.75 14.96
N SER A 159 32.17 5.06 16.03
CA SER A 159 31.87 3.65 16.24
C SER A 159 30.38 3.43 16.53
N THR A 160 29.76 4.25 17.37
CA THR A 160 28.32 4.17 17.63
C THR A 160 27.51 4.42 16.36
N ILE A 161 27.86 5.44 15.57
CA ILE A 161 27.17 5.72 14.29
C ILE A 161 27.31 4.53 13.33
N SER A 162 28.49 3.91 13.30
CA SER A 162 28.75 2.77 12.42
C SER A 162 28.01 1.51 12.85
N ALA A 163 27.85 1.28 14.16
CA ALA A 163 27.09 0.16 14.69
C ALA A 163 25.60 0.28 14.32
N VAL A 164 25.00 1.46 14.54
CA VAL A 164 23.59 1.71 14.19
C VAL A 164 23.35 1.59 12.68
N LEU A 165 24.28 2.08 11.86
CA LEU A 165 24.21 1.89 10.41
C LEU A 165 24.27 0.41 10.02
N ALA A 166 25.15 -0.38 10.63
CA ALA A 166 25.24 -1.81 10.33
C ALA A 166 23.97 -2.58 10.70
N GLU A 167 23.30 -2.19 11.79
CA GLU A 167 22.02 -2.76 12.22
C GLU A 167 20.88 -2.43 11.24
N GLN A 168 20.89 -1.23 10.64
CA GLN A 168 19.81 -0.72 9.78
C GLN A 168 20.14 -0.80 8.27
N ASN A 169 20.93 -1.79 7.84
CA ASN A 169 21.35 -1.97 6.43
C ASN A 169 21.95 -0.72 5.77
N TYR A 170 22.68 0.08 6.55
CA TYR A 170 23.28 1.36 6.17
C TYR A 170 22.27 2.44 5.71
N SER A 171 20.97 2.24 5.93
CA SER A 171 19.93 3.22 5.60
C SER A 171 20.10 4.48 6.45
N TYR A 172 20.17 5.63 5.78
CA TYR A 172 20.24 6.92 6.46
C TYR A 172 18.93 7.22 7.22
N THR A 173 17.80 7.06 6.54
CA THR A 173 16.46 7.33 7.07
C THR A 173 16.11 6.51 8.31
N LEU A 174 16.43 5.21 8.32
CA LEU A 174 16.14 4.32 9.45
C LEU A 174 17.14 4.49 10.62
N ALA A 175 18.41 4.77 10.33
CA ALA A 175 19.41 4.96 11.38
C ALA A 175 19.21 6.28 12.15
N ARG A 176 18.69 7.32 11.48
CA ARG A 176 18.59 8.68 12.02
C ARG A 176 17.73 8.79 13.30
N PRO A 177 16.50 8.24 13.40
CA PRO A 177 15.70 8.27 14.64
C PRO A 177 16.40 7.65 15.85
N THR A 178 17.10 6.54 15.64
CA THR A 178 17.87 5.86 16.69
C THR A 178 19.04 6.73 17.16
N LEU A 179 19.76 7.35 16.22
CA LEU A 179 20.86 8.28 16.54
C LEU A 179 20.36 9.56 17.22
N LEU A 180 19.19 10.09 16.82
CA LEU A 180 18.53 11.20 17.52
C LEU A 180 18.24 10.83 18.98
N THR A 181 17.67 9.65 19.21
CA THR A 181 17.36 9.14 20.56
C THR A 181 18.61 8.93 21.41
N LEU A 182 19.70 8.44 20.82
CA LEU A 182 20.97 8.26 21.52
C LEU A 182 21.65 9.60 21.81
N SER A 183 21.53 10.58 20.90
CA SER A 183 22.09 11.91 21.08
C SER A 183 21.38 12.69 22.18
N SER A 184 20.05 12.56 22.30
CA SER A 184 19.24 13.24 23.33
C SER A 184 19.42 12.65 24.73
N LYS A 185 19.66 11.34 24.85
CA LYS A 185 19.90 10.64 26.13
C LYS A 185 21.33 10.75 26.65
N SER A 186 22.28 11.23 25.84
CA SER A 186 23.69 11.30 26.22
C SER A 186 23.97 12.52 27.13
N TRP A 187 23.98 12.32 28.45
CA TRP A 187 24.27 13.37 29.47
C TRP A 187 25.59 14.14 29.24
N ARG A 188 26.54 13.56 28.49
CA ARG A 188 27.79 14.23 28.05
C ARG A 188 27.55 15.46 27.14
N PHE A 189 26.35 15.63 26.58
CA PHE A 189 25.93 16.83 25.84
C PHE A 189 25.44 17.97 26.74
N SER A 190 24.97 17.66 27.95
CA SER A 190 24.46 18.67 28.88
C SER A 190 25.56 19.39 29.68
N LEU A 191 26.77 18.81 29.78
CA LEU A 191 27.89 19.38 30.54
C LEU A 191 28.92 20.10 29.66
N SER A 192 29.02 19.74 28.37
CA SER A 192 29.94 20.40 27.42
C SER A 192 29.40 21.72 26.85
N SER A 193 28.10 21.96 26.93
CA SER A 193 27.44 23.22 26.55
C SER A 193 27.67 24.37 27.55
N PHE A 194 28.11 24.07 28.77
CA PHE A 194 28.37 25.10 29.79
C PHE A 194 29.80 25.68 29.75
N PHE A 195 30.80 24.93 29.25
CA PHE A 195 32.21 25.36 29.29
C PHE A 195 32.80 25.82 27.95
N LEU A 196 32.11 25.57 26.83
CA LEU A 196 32.50 26.08 25.52
C LEU A 196 31.25 26.70 24.88
N ARG A 197 31.34 27.99 24.51
CA ARG A 197 30.34 28.76 23.75
C ARG A 197 30.16 28.21 22.32
N ARG A 198 29.95 26.89 22.18
CA ARG A 198 29.55 26.22 20.95
C ARG A 198 28.03 26.17 20.91
N ARG A 199 27.50 26.63 19.77
CA ARG A 199 26.07 26.62 19.42
C ARG A 199 25.46 25.27 19.79
N THR A 200 24.27 25.33 20.40
CA THR A 200 23.36 24.21 20.64
C THR A 200 23.39 23.24 19.45
N PRO A 201 23.49 21.91 19.66
CA PRO A 201 23.53 20.98 18.56
C PRO A 201 22.28 21.16 17.70
N LEU A 202 22.49 21.56 16.44
CA LEU A 202 21.50 21.83 15.38
C LEU A 202 20.48 20.69 15.18
N SER A 203 20.78 19.50 15.72
CA SER A 203 19.96 18.28 15.68
C SER A 203 18.69 18.32 16.53
N LEU A 204 18.53 19.29 17.46
CA LEU A 204 17.35 19.43 18.32
C LEU A 204 16.33 20.46 17.80
N ALA A 205 16.70 21.27 16.81
CA ALA A 205 15.76 22.17 16.15
C ALA A 205 15.18 21.45 14.92
N PRO A 206 13.86 21.24 14.83
CA PRO A 206 13.21 20.53 13.72
C PRO A 206 13.42 21.21 12.35
N SER A 207 13.96 22.43 12.33
CA SER A 207 14.12 23.29 11.15
C SER A 207 15.56 23.48 10.68
N SER A 208 16.58 22.91 11.34
CA SER A 208 17.99 23.11 10.94
C SER A 208 18.76 21.81 10.72
N HIS A 209 18.40 21.08 9.66
CA HIS A 209 19.22 19.96 9.21
C HIS A 209 20.53 20.47 8.59
N PRO A 210 21.71 19.96 8.97
CA PRO A 210 23.01 20.50 8.54
C PRO A 210 23.32 20.32 7.04
N LEU A 211 22.51 19.53 6.32
CA LEU A 211 22.59 19.37 4.87
C LEU A 211 21.59 20.27 4.11
N ILE A 212 20.66 20.93 4.80
CA ILE A 212 19.71 21.87 4.20
C ILE A 212 20.26 23.28 4.34
N PHE A 213 20.37 23.98 3.22
CA PHE A 213 20.78 25.37 3.14
C PHE A 213 19.63 26.22 2.63
N PHE A 214 19.46 27.39 3.22
CA PHE A 214 18.44 28.35 2.84
C PHE A 214 19.12 29.44 2.00
N GLN A 215 18.83 29.45 0.70
CA GLN A 215 19.36 30.44 -0.22
C GLN A 215 18.38 31.63 -0.33
N PRO A 216 18.85 32.89 -0.35
CA PRO A 216 17.98 34.03 -0.62
C PRO A 216 17.29 33.88 -1.98
N SER A 217 16.00 34.22 -2.03
CA SER A 217 15.23 34.23 -3.27
C SER A 217 15.62 35.45 -4.12
N GLY A 218 16.16 35.18 -5.32
CA GLY A 218 16.46 36.20 -6.33
C GLY A 218 17.73 37.02 -6.08
N PRO A 219 18.17 37.82 -7.08
CA PRO A 219 19.38 38.64 -7.01
C PRO A 219 19.32 39.77 -5.98
N HIS A 220 18.11 40.18 -5.56
CA HIS A 220 17.90 41.26 -4.58
C HIS A 220 17.49 40.76 -3.18
N GLY A 221 17.23 39.45 -3.01
CA GLY A 221 16.97 38.86 -1.69
C GLY A 221 15.62 39.20 -1.06
N ASP A 222 14.68 39.75 -1.84
CA ASP A 222 13.39 40.24 -1.35
C ASP A 222 12.34 39.12 -1.12
N GLY A 223 12.67 37.86 -1.46
CA GLY A 223 11.77 36.71 -1.28
C GLY A 223 12.16 35.79 -0.10
N PRO A 224 11.22 34.95 0.37
CA PRO A 224 11.48 33.96 1.40
C PRO A 224 12.59 32.99 0.94
N PRO A 225 13.50 32.56 1.82
CA PRO A 225 14.65 31.76 1.39
C PRO A 225 14.23 30.35 0.93
N ILE A 226 14.81 29.92 -0.19
CA ILE A 226 14.57 28.63 -0.84
C ILE A 226 15.45 27.57 -0.17
N PRO A 227 14.89 26.44 0.29
CA PRO A 227 15.66 25.38 0.88
C PRO A 227 16.31 24.57 -0.25
N ALA A 228 17.55 24.19 -0.05
CA ALA A 228 18.32 23.45 -1.02
C ALA A 228 19.19 22.43 -0.30
N LEU A 229 19.33 21.25 -0.89
CA LEU A 229 20.13 20.17 -0.33
C LEU A 229 21.57 20.27 -0.84
N ARG A 230 22.55 20.09 0.06
CA ARG A 230 23.94 19.90 -0.36
C ARG A 230 24.11 18.53 -1.02
N PRO A 231 24.67 18.44 -2.24
CA PRO A 231 24.90 17.16 -2.88
C PRO A 231 25.89 16.32 -2.06
N THR A 232 25.55 15.05 -1.91
CA THR A 232 26.44 14.00 -1.40
C THR A 232 27.09 13.24 -2.56
N GLU A 233 28.08 12.40 -2.23
CA GLU A 233 28.84 11.61 -3.21
C GLU A 233 28.01 10.51 -3.91
N SER A 234 26.85 10.14 -3.36
CA SER A 234 25.98 9.10 -3.94
C SER A 234 24.63 9.68 -4.40
N PRO A 235 24.20 9.43 -5.65
CA PRO A 235 22.92 9.90 -6.15
C PRO A 235 21.74 9.26 -5.42
N GLU A 236 21.84 7.97 -5.08
CA GLU A 236 20.82 7.25 -4.29
C GLU A 236 20.51 7.96 -2.96
N LEU A 237 21.55 8.38 -2.21
CA LEU A 237 21.35 9.10 -0.94
C LEU A 237 20.81 10.51 -1.17
N ASN A 238 21.21 11.18 -2.26
CA ASN A 238 20.68 12.51 -2.58
C ASN A 238 19.17 12.45 -2.82
N GLN A 239 18.69 11.43 -3.52
CA GLN A 239 17.26 11.19 -3.73
C GLN A 239 16.55 10.86 -2.42
N GLU A 240 17.10 9.97 -1.59
CA GLU A 240 16.52 9.63 -0.28
C GLU A 240 16.41 10.86 0.63
N LEU A 241 17.47 11.68 0.70
CA LEU A 241 17.50 12.93 1.46
C LEU A 241 16.54 13.97 0.89
N PHE A 242 16.43 14.07 -0.43
CA PHE A 242 15.48 14.96 -1.10
C PHE A 242 14.04 14.59 -0.71
N ASN A 243 13.64 13.32 -0.91
CA ASN A 243 12.30 12.84 -0.63
C ASN A 243 11.93 12.94 0.85
N THR A 244 12.88 12.64 1.75
CA THR A 244 12.61 12.62 3.20
C THR A 244 12.65 14.01 3.83
N LEU A 245 13.59 14.87 3.42
CA LEU A 245 13.87 16.13 4.11
C LEU A 245 13.43 17.36 3.32
N LEU A 246 13.68 17.40 2.00
CA LEU A 246 13.43 18.61 1.20
C LEU A 246 12.00 18.67 0.67
N ALA A 247 11.51 17.60 0.05
CA ALA A 247 10.17 17.55 -0.55
C ALA A 247 9.04 17.85 0.45
N PRO A 248 9.06 17.38 1.72
CA PRO A 248 8.02 17.75 2.69
C PRO A 248 8.08 19.22 3.11
N LEU A 249 9.27 19.84 3.11
CA LEU A 249 9.43 21.26 3.40
C LEU A 249 8.99 22.14 2.22
N GLN A 250 9.25 21.69 0.99
CA GLN A 250 8.76 22.36 -0.22
C GLN A 250 7.23 22.31 -0.28
N ARG A 251 6.64 21.11 -0.17
CA ARG A 251 5.18 20.93 -0.12
C ARG A 251 4.51 21.79 0.95
N ARG A 252 5.03 21.78 2.18
CA ARG A 252 4.46 22.63 3.25
C ARG A 252 4.52 24.11 2.91
N ARG A 253 5.61 24.57 2.29
CA ARG A 253 5.72 25.98 1.86
C ARG A 253 4.71 26.29 0.76
N GLU A 254 4.59 25.41 -0.23
CA GLU A 254 3.63 25.55 -1.33
C GLU A 254 2.21 25.62 -0.77
N GLU A 255 1.82 24.69 0.10
CA GLU A 255 0.52 24.69 0.79
C GLU A 255 0.28 25.98 1.61
N GLU A 256 1.30 26.46 2.34
CA GLU A 256 1.22 27.72 3.09
C GLU A 256 1.11 28.94 2.17
N GLN A 257 1.76 28.91 1.01
CA GLN A 257 1.71 29.97 0.02
C GLN A 257 0.36 29.98 -0.68
N GLU A 258 -0.11 28.85 -1.20
CA GLU A 258 -1.44 28.69 -1.80
C GLU A 258 -2.55 29.15 -0.85
N ALA A 259 -2.44 28.83 0.45
CA ALA A 259 -3.40 29.29 1.44
C ALA A 259 -3.42 30.83 1.60
N LYS A 260 -2.26 31.48 1.59
CA LYS A 260 -2.16 32.94 1.67
C LYS A 260 -2.60 33.62 0.39
N ASP A 261 -2.21 33.07 -0.76
CA ASP A 261 -2.59 33.56 -2.08
C ASP A 261 -4.11 33.45 -2.26
N HIS A 262 -4.73 32.36 -1.81
CA HIS A 262 -6.18 32.19 -1.78
C HIS A 262 -6.86 33.20 -0.85
N GLU A 263 -6.36 33.40 0.37
CA GLU A 263 -6.91 34.39 1.31
C GLU A 263 -6.86 35.81 0.72
N LEU A 264 -5.72 36.18 0.12
CA LEU A 264 -5.57 37.46 -0.57
C LEU A 264 -6.51 37.58 -1.77
N ALA A 265 -6.67 36.53 -2.57
CA ALA A 265 -7.58 36.53 -3.71
C ALA A 265 -9.04 36.75 -3.27
N VAL A 266 -9.48 36.11 -2.19
CA VAL A 266 -10.82 36.32 -1.63
C VAL A 266 -11.00 37.76 -1.13
N GLN A 267 -9.98 38.33 -0.46
CA GLN A 267 -10.03 39.72 0.01
C GLN A 267 -10.11 40.71 -1.16
N LEU A 268 -9.30 40.53 -2.20
CA LEU A 268 -9.33 41.39 -3.39
C LEU A 268 -10.66 41.28 -4.13
N ASN A 269 -11.17 40.06 -4.31
CA ASN A 269 -12.45 39.82 -4.95
C ASN A 269 -13.61 40.50 -4.21
N ASN A 270 -13.63 40.40 -2.87
CA ASN A 270 -14.64 41.06 -2.07
C ASN A 270 -14.51 42.60 -2.12
N ALA A 271 -13.29 43.14 -2.08
CA ALA A 271 -13.07 44.59 -2.18
C ALA A 271 -13.49 45.15 -3.55
N GLU A 272 -13.17 44.46 -4.64
CA GLU A 272 -13.60 44.84 -5.99
C GLU A 272 -15.12 44.74 -6.16
N ALA A 273 -15.74 43.69 -5.60
CA ALA A 273 -17.19 43.55 -5.60
C ALA A 273 -17.88 44.66 -4.79
N GLU A 274 -17.30 45.09 -3.67
CA GLU A 274 -17.78 46.24 -2.90
C GLU A 274 -17.66 47.56 -3.67
N GLU A 275 -16.53 47.81 -4.33
CA GLU A 275 -16.30 49.04 -5.11
C GLU A 275 -17.26 49.17 -6.29
N HIS A 276 -17.68 48.04 -6.87
CA HIS A 276 -18.58 47.99 -8.02
C HIS A 276 -20.05 47.71 -7.66
N ASP A 277 -20.43 47.76 -6.37
CA ASP A 277 -21.79 47.42 -5.89
C ASP A 277 -22.29 46.05 -6.42
N ALA A 278 -21.36 45.09 -6.56
CA ALA A 278 -21.58 43.75 -7.10
C ALA A 278 -21.63 42.67 -6.00
N LEU A 279 -21.89 43.06 -4.76
CA LEU A 279 -22.22 42.13 -3.69
C LEU A 279 -23.67 41.65 -3.81
N HIS A 280 -23.89 40.40 -3.47
CA HIS A 280 -25.18 39.74 -3.53
C HIS A 280 -25.56 39.18 -2.17
N ASP A 281 -26.83 39.34 -1.79
CA ASP A 281 -27.33 38.89 -0.51
C ASP A 281 -27.68 37.40 -0.54
N CYS A 282 -27.20 36.67 0.48
CA CYS A 282 -27.66 35.32 0.73
C CYS A 282 -29.12 35.35 1.22
N GLU A 283 -30.01 34.59 0.59
CA GLU A 283 -31.43 34.58 0.96
C GLU A 283 -31.74 33.85 2.27
N CYS A 284 -30.78 33.11 2.82
CA CYS A 284 -30.93 32.44 4.11
C CYS A 284 -30.43 33.28 5.29
N CYS A 285 -29.24 33.88 5.19
CA CYS A 285 -28.62 34.63 6.29
C CYS A 285 -28.55 36.15 6.06
N PHE A 286 -29.00 36.64 4.91
CA PHE A 286 -28.98 38.06 4.52
C PHE A 286 -27.61 38.71 4.64
N THR A 287 -26.54 37.92 4.53
CA THR A 287 -25.17 38.42 4.48
C THR A 287 -24.80 38.65 3.03
N SER A 288 -24.33 39.85 2.72
CA SER A 288 -23.82 40.22 1.40
C SER A 288 -22.46 39.59 1.17
N THR A 289 -22.31 38.86 0.08
CA THR A 289 -21.07 38.18 -0.32
C THR A 289 -20.82 38.33 -1.81
N SER A 290 -19.59 38.10 -2.26
CA SER A 290 -19.28 38.04 -3.69
C SER A 290 -19.97 36.85 -4.37
N PHE A 291 -20.18 36.95 -5.69
CA PHE A 291 -20.87 35.95 -6.49
C PHE A 291 -20.21 34.55 -6.41
N GLU A 292 -18.88 34.49 -6.34
CA GLU A 292 -18.09 33.27 -6.31
C GLU A 292 -18.36 32.39 -5.07
N GLN A 293 -18.85 33.02 -4.00
CA GLN A 293 -19.18 32.41 -2.72
C GLN A 293 -20.67 32.06 -2.56
N LEU A 294 -21.45 32.18 -3.64
CA LEU A 294 -22.86 31.84 -3.70
C LEU A 294 -23.10 30.56 -4.52
N SER A 295 -24.14 29.84 -4.12
CA SER A 295 -24.72 28.70 -4.82
C SER A 295 -26.17 29.02 -5.18
N SER A 296 -26.60 28.65 -6.38
CA SER A 296 -27.97 28.85 -6.84
C SER A 296 -28.81 27.59 -6.71
N CYS A 297 -30.11 27.79 -6.53
CA CYS A 297 -31.12 26.74 -6.61
C CYS A 297 -31.61 26.51 -8.05
N ASP A 298 -31.97 25.26 -8.38
CA ASP A 298 -32.41 24.85 -9.73
C ASP A 298 -33.75 25.45 -10.19
N ASP A 299 -34.65 25.76 -9.26
CA ASP A 299 -36.05 26.08 -9.58
C ASP A 299 -36.37 27.55 -9.29
N GLY A 300 -36.17 27.99 -8.04
CA GLY A 300 -36.48 29.36 -7.60
C GLY A 300 -35.42 30.40 -7.93
N GLY A 301 -34.28 30.02 -8.51
CA GLY A 301 -33.16 30.95 -8.76
C GLY A 301 -32.54 31.55 -7.49
N HIS A 302 -32.89 31.01 -6.31
CA HIS A 302 -32.49 31.53 -5.01
C HIS A 302 -30.98 31.40 -4.77
N PHE A 303 -30.36 32.45 -4.24
CA PHE A 303 -28.92 32.48 -3.92
C PHE A 303 -28.62 32.19 -2.46
N MET A 304 -27.69 31.27 -2.25
CA MET A 304 -27.32 30.72 -0.95
C MET A 304 -25.81 30.76 -0.76
N CYS A 305 -25.31 31.41 0.28
CA CYS A 305 -23.87 31.44 0.51
C CYS A 305 -23.32 30.06 0.89
N HIS A 306 -22.06 29.81 0.50
CA HIS A 306 -21.35 28.57 0.84
C HIS A 306 -21.32 28.32 2.35
N GLY A 307 -21.34 29.37 3.18
CA GLY A 307 -21.44 29.25 4.64
C GLY A 307 -22.72 28.55 5.10
N CYS A 308 -23.89 28.99 4.61
CA CYS A 308 -25.18 28.37 4.90
C CYS A 308 -25.23 26.92 4.42
N VAL A 309 -24.79 26.66 3.19
CA VAL A 309 -24.72 25.30 2.63
C VAL A 309 -23.90 24.38 3.53
N ARG A 310 -22.68 24.80 3.91
CA ARG A 310 -21.81 24.02 4.80
C ARG A 310 -22.44 23.76 6.16
N HIS A 311 -23.00 24.80 6.79
CA HIS A 311 -23.63 24.65 8.10
C HIS A 311 -24.79 23.65 8.06
N THR A 312 -25.65 23.76 7.05
CA THR A 312 -26.78 22.85 6.89
C THR A 312 -26.35 21.42 6.58
N ILE A 313 -25.32 21.21 5.76
CA ILE A 313 -24.77 19.87 5.54
C ILE A 313 -24.20 19.28 6.84
N ASN A 314 -23.44 20.06 7.60
CA ASN A 314 -22.89 19.61 8.89
C ASN A 314 -24.00 19.27 9.89
N GLU A 315 -25.03 20.11 10.02
CA GLU A 315 -26.22 19.83 10.83
C GLU A 315 -26.95 18.57 10.35
N SER A 316 -26.99 18.34 9.04
CA SER A 316 -27.64 17.15 8.47
C SER A 316 -26.85 15.87 8.73
N LEU A 317 -25.52 15.93 8.72
CA LEU A 317 -24.66 14.77 8.97
C LEU A 317 -24.59 14.39 10.45
N PHE A 318 -24.42 15.38 11.32
CA PHE A 318 -24.12 15.17 12.74
C PHE A 318 -25.32 15.48 13.67
N GLY A 319 -26.35 16.15 13.16
CA GLY A 319 -27.57 16.48 13.89
C GLY A 319 -28.80 15.74 13.35
N GLN A 320 -29.96 16.40 13.45
CA GLN A 320 -31.26 15.84 13.06
C GLN A 320 -31.77 16.36 11.71
N GLY A 321 -30.92 17.06 10.93
CA GLY A 321 -31.32 17.73 9.69
C GLY A 321 -31.43 16.84 8.45
N TRP A 322 -30.95 15.59 8.49
CA TRP A 322 -30.80 14.74 7.29
C TRP A 322 -32.09 14.60 6.46
N GLY A 323 -33.17 14.13 7.09
CA GLY A 323 -34.44 13.89 6.42
C GLY A 323 -35.14 15.17 5.96
N ARG A 324 -34.86 16.32 6.58
CA ARG A 324 -35.45 17.61 6.22
C ARG A 324 -34.71 18.28 5.09
N ASN A 325 -33.38 18.26 5.11
CA ASN A 325 -32.59 19.10 4.20
C ASN A 325 -32.07 18.33 2.99
N ILE A 326 -31.90 17.01 3.04
CA ILE A 326 -31.27 16.24 1.96
C ILE A 326 -32.31 15.58 1.05
N GLN A 327 -32.13 15.75 -0.27
CA GLN A 327 -32.89 15.02 -1.28
C GLN A 327 -32.13 13.75 -1.69
N HIS A 328 -32.66 12.59 -1.31
CA HIS A 328 -31.99 11.30 -1.47
C HIS A 328 -31.77 10.89 -2.93
N ASP A 329 -32.72 11.20 -3.81
CA ASP A 329 -32.70 10.75 -5.20
C ASP A 329 -31.58 11.40 -6.02
N ARG A 330 -31.23 12.64 -5.68
CA ARG A 330 -30.22 13.44 -6.41
C ARG A 330 -28.93 13.65 -5.61
N GLY A 331 -28.92 13.32 -4.32
CA GLY A 331 -27.82 13.67 -3.42
C GLY A 331 -27.61 15.18 -3.31
N SER A 332 -28.69 15.95 -3.49
CA SER A 332 -28.69 17.41 -3.46
C SER A 332 -29.22 17.93 -2.11
N LEU A 333 -28.92 19.19 -1.82
CA LEU A 333 -29.44 19.90 -0.66
C LEU A 333 -30.73 20.62 -1.09
N ARG A 334 -31.84 20.47 -0.35
CA ARG A 334 -33.06 21.26 -0.60
C ARG A 334 -32.77 22.75 -0.44
N CYS A 335 -33.51 23.58 -1.18
CA CYS A 335 -33.41 25.02 -1.05
C CYS A 335 -33.61 25.43 0.42
N LEU A 336 -32.80 26.38 0.87
CA LEU A 336 -32.83 26.89 2.24
C LEU A 336 -33.41 28.30 2.32
N ALA A 337 -33.86 28.84 1.19
CA ALA A 337 -34.53 30.12 1.14
C ALA A 337 -35.82 30.04 1.98
N PRO A 338 -36.06 31.00 2.88
CA PRO A 338 -37.31 31.07 3.62
C PRO A 338 -38.49 31.29 2.66
N MET A 339 -39.70 30.95 3.10
CA MET A 339 -40.92 31.13 2.30
C MET A 339 -41.19 32.62 2.04
N VAL A 340 -40.69 33.15 0.91
CA VAL A 340 -40.97 34.53 0.47
C VAL A 340 -41.92 34.57 -0.73
N SER A 341 -42.16 33.43 -1.41
CA SER A 341 -43.11 33.36 -2.53
C SER A 341 -44.51 32.94 -2.07
N GLU A 342 -45.55 33.45 -2.74
CA GLU A 342 -46.96 33.18 -2.42
C GLU A 342 -47.35 31.68 -2.56
N ASP A 343 -46.47 30.87 -3.15
CA ASP A 343 -46.67 29.44 -3.47
C ASP A 343 -46.12 28.45 -2.42
N GLY A 344 -45.52 28.92 -1.31
CA GLY A 344 -45.03 28.09 -0.20
C GLY A 344 -43.51 27.80 -0.22
N ASP A 345 -43.08 26.71 0.42
CA ASP A 345 -41.67 26.31 0.49
C ASP A 345 -41.10 26.07 -0.92
N CYS A 346 -39.90 26.60 -1.19
CA CYS A 346 -39.22 26.34 -2.45
C CYS A 346 -38.93 24.84 -2.59
N LEU A 347 -39.49 24.22 -3.63
CA LEU A 347 -39.32 22.79 -3.95
C LEU A 347 -37.98 22.49 -4.64
N GLY A 348 -37.23 23.53 -5.00
CA GLY A 348 -35.95 23.41 -5.67
C GLY A 348 -34.85 22.83 -4.76
N SER A 349 -33.75 22.43 -5.40
CA SER A 349 -32.55 21.94 -4.74
C SER A 349 -31.31 22.69 -5.21
N ILE A 350 -30.27 22.68 -4.39
CA ILE A 350 -28.91 23.10 -4.74
C ILE A 350 -28.20 21.87 -5.31
N PRO A 351 -27.73 21.92 -6.58
CA PRO A 351 -27.01 20.85 -7.23
C PRO A 351 -25.87 20.26 -6.41
N ARG A 352 -25.68 18.95 -6.56
CA ARG A 352 -24.62 18.19 -5.89
C ARG A 352 -23.22 18.78 -6.10
N ASP A 353 -22.94 19.29 -7.30
CA ASP A 353 -21.64 19.89 -7.63
C ASP A 353 -21.40 21.22 -6.90
N LEU A 354 -22.45 22.03 -6.73
CA LEU A 354 -22.36 23.28 -5.96
C LEU A 354 -22.22 23.00 -4.45
N VAL A 355 -22.93 22.00 -3.93
CA VAL A 355 -22.75 21.52 -2.55
C VAL A 355 -21.31 21.03 -2.34
N ARG A 356 -20.77 20.25 -3.29
CA ARG A 356 -19.39 19.77 -3.23
C ARG A 356 -18.40 20.94 -3.25
N LYS A 357 -18.58 21.91 -4.16
CA LYS A 357 -17.74 23.11 -4.24
C LYS A 357 -17.72 23.87 -2.91
N ALA A 358 -18.89 24.14 -2.34
CA ALA A 358 -19.02 24.86 -1.07
C ALA A 358 -18.32 24.14 0.09
N LEU A 359 -18.32 22.80 0.11
CA LEU A 359 -17.63 22.03 1.15
C LEU A 359 -16.12 22.02 0.96
N LEU A 360 -15.62 21.87 -0.28
CA LEU A 360 -14.19 21.76 -0.58
C LEU A 360 -13.40 23.05 -0.34
N GLU A 361 -14.08 24.20 -0.29
CA GLU A 361 -13.46 25.49 0.06
C GLU A 361 -12.92 25.51 1.51
N GLU A 362 -13.48 24.69 2.41
CA GLU A 362 -13.05 24.64 3.81
C GLU A 362 -11.96 23.59 4.06
N LYS A 363 -11.04 23.90 4.98
CA LYS A 363 -10.04 22.95 5.47
C LYS A 363 -10.71 21.71 6.05
N GLY A 364 -10.51 20.56 5.40
CA GLY A 364 -11.13 19.28 5.80
C GLY A 364 -12.49 19.00 5.15
N GLY A 365 -12.93 19.85 4.22
CA GLY A 365 -14.13 19.69 3.41
C GLY A 365 -14.25 18.33 2.73
N GLU A 366 -13.13 17.78 2.23
CA GLU A 366 -13.11 16.44 1.62
C GLU A 366 -13.58 15.33 2.56
N LYS A 367 -13.25 15.42 3.85
CA LYS A 367 -13.69 14.42 4.85
C LYS A 367 -15.18 14.52 5.10
N ILE A 368 -15.72 15.74 5.12
CA ILE A 368 -17.15 16.00 5.30
C ILE A 368 -17.91 15.52 4.06
N TRP A 369 -17.42 15.84 2.86
CA TRP A 369 -17.96 15.36 1.61
C TRP A 369 -17.99 13.84 1.53
N ARG A 370 -16.89 13.17 1.91
CA ARG A 370 -16.82 11.71 1.95
C ARG A 370 -17.86 11.13 2.90
N ARG A 371 -18.00 11.67 4.12
CA ARG A 371 -19.03 11.23 5.07
C ARG A 371 -20.45 11.45 4.55
N PHE A 372 -20.66 12.54 3.81
CA PHE A 372 -21.93 12.82 3.14
C PHE A 372 -22.26 11.76 2.09
N GLU A 373 -21.32 11.45 1.21
CA GLU A 373 -21.45 10.40 0.21
C GLU A 373 -21.70 9.03 0.87
N GLU A 374 -20.95 8.69 1.92
CA GLU A 374 -21.08 7.43 2.67
C GLU A 374 -22.47 7.28 3.29
N ARG A 375 -22.97 8.35 3.94
CA ARG A 375 -24.30 8.34 4.54
C ARG A 375 -25.40 8.29 3.49
N LEU A 376 -25.27 9.05 2.40
CA LEU A 376 -26.20 9.05 1.27
C LEU A 376 -26.29 7.66 0.63
N ALA A 377 -25.15 7.03 0.35
CA ALA A 377 -25.08 5.68 -0.17
C ALA A 377 -25.74 4.67 0.78
N SER A 378 -25.44 4.76 2.08
CA SER A 378 -26.02 3.87 3.09
C SER A 378 -27.55 3.97 3.18
N GLU A 379 -28.09 5.19 3.12
CA GLU A 379 -29.53 5.46 3.13
C GLU A 379 -30.21 4.97 1.84
N ASN A 380 -29.59 5.21 0.68
CA ASN A 380 -30.11 4.73 -0.60
C ASN A 380 -30.11 3.19 -0.66
N LEU A 381 -29.09 2.54 -0.10
CA LEU A 381 -29.04 1.08 0.06
C LEU A 381 -30.10 0.54 1.03
N LEU A 382 -30.46 1.27 2.09
CA LEU A 382 -31.56 0.88 2.99
C LEU A 382 -32.91 1.02 2.29
N LYS A 383 -33.12 2.12 1.56
CA LYS A 383 -34.38 2.41 0.86
C LYS A 383 -34.63 1.53 -0.35
N SER A 384 -33.58 0.98 -0.97
CA SER A 384 -33.71 0.07 -2.10
C SER A 384 -34.43 -1.24 -1.75
N GLY A 385 -34.48 -1.61 -0.47
CA GLY A 385 -35.12 -2.85 0.00
C GLY A 385 -34.40 -4.12 -0.45
N ILE A 386 -33.17 -4.02 -0.93
CA ILE A 386 -32.35 -5.15 -1.38
C ILE A 386 -31.77 -5.87 -0.16
N GLU A 387 -31.72 -7.20 -0.19
CA GLU A 387 -31.02 -7.98 0.83
C GLU A 387 -29.50 -7.77 0.69
N LEU A 388 -28.90 -7.16 1.71
CA LEU A 388 -27.50 -6.75 1.71
C LEU A 388 -26.74 -7.42 2.86
N ALA A 389 -25.58 -7.99 2.56
CA ALA A 389 -24.59 -8.37 3.55
C ALA A 389 -23.69 -7.15 3.82
N ARG A 390 -23.52 -6.80 5.09
CA ARG A 390 -22.69 -5.65 5.51
C ARG A 390 -21.48 -6.11 6.30
N CYS A 391 -20.33 -5.52 6.01
CA CYS A 391 -19.15 -5.72 6.84
C CYS A 391 -19.31 -4.98 8.19
N PRO A 392 -19.01 -5.60 9.34
CA PRO A 392 -19.04 -4.90 10.63
C PRO A 392 -17.85 -3.95 10.84
N PHE A 393 -16.80 -4.05 10.01
CA PHE A 393 -15.56 -3.28 10.15
C PHE A 393 -15.43 -2.13 9.14
N CYS A 394 -16.24 -2.09 8.08
CA CYS A 394 -16.18 -1.03 7.08
C CYS A 394 -17.56 -0.79 6.41
N ILE A 395 -17.65 0.26 5.60
CA ILE A 395 -18.87 0.67 4.88
C ILE A 395 -19.25 -0.24 3.70
N TYR A 396 -18.47 -1.29 3.44
CA TYR A 396 -18.72 -2.20 2.33
C TYR A 396 -20.04 -2.97 2.53
N ALA A 397 -20.87 -2.95 1.49
CA ALA A 397 -22.12 -3.68 1.42
C ALA A 397 -22.17 -4.45 0.10
N GLU A 398 -22.55 -5.72 0.17
CA GLU A 398 -22.67 -6.60 -0.98
C GLU A 398 -24.12 -7.08 -1.09
N VAL A 399 -24.63 -7.12 -2.32
CA VAL A 399 -25.95 -7.70 -2.59
C VAL A 399 -25.85 -9.19 -2.32
N ILE A 400 -26.72 -9.70 -1.46
CA ILE A 400 -26.87 -11.14 -1.30
C ILE A 400 -27.59 -11.62 -2.55
N GLU A 401 -26.84 -12.06 -3.55
CA GLU A 401 -27.42 -12.84 -4.63
C GLU A 401 -27.98 -14.13 -4.00
N ILE A 402 -29.31 -14.20 -3.90
CA ILE A 402 -30.03 -15.44 -3.67
C ILE A 402 -29.98 -16.30 -4.96
N SER A 403 -28.80 -16.44 -5.59
CA SER A 403 -28.51 -17.46 -6.60
C SER A 403 -27.98 -18.75 -5.94
N LEU A 404 -27.75 -18.73 -4.61
CA LEU A 404 -27.83 -19.92 -3.77
C LEU A 404 -29.12 -19.90 -2.98
N SER A 405 -30.24 -19.78 -3.70
CA SER A 405 -31.53 -20.08 -3.15
C SER A 405 -31.46 -21.43 -2.43
N ALA A 406 -31.58 -21.34 -1.12
CA ALA A 406 -31.99 -22.42 -0.25
C ALA A 406 -33.37 -22.98 -0.67
N ALA A 407 -34.07 -22.40 -1.66
CA ALA A 407 -35.18 -23.07 -2.35
C ALA A 407 -34.72 -24.24 -3.26
N GLY A 408 -33.46 -24.26 -3.72
CA GLY A 408 -32.83 -25.43 -4.35
C GLY A 408 -32.15 -26.39 -3.36
N ARG A 409 -32.08 -26.01 -2.08
CA ARG A 409 -31.63 -26.86 -0.96
C ARG A 409 -32.72 -27.09 0.09
N SER A 410 -33.99 -26.94 -0.32
CA SER A 410 -34.93 -27.93 0.16
C SER A 410 -34.39 -29.25 -0.39
N TRP A 411 -33.90 -30.12 0.50
CA TRP A 411 -34.06 -31.54 0.23
C TRP A 411 -35.56 -31.73 0.05
N THR A 412 -36.06 -31.47 -1.16
CA THR A 412 -37.20 -32.24 -1.62
C THR A 412 -36.62 -33.63 -1.64
N PHE A 413 -36.84 -34.37 -0.55
CA PHE A 413 -36.83 -35.81 -0.62
C PHE A 413 -37.81 -36.07 -1.76
N ARG A 414 -37.25 -36.28 -2.97
CA ARG A 414 -38.02 -36.62 -4.15
C ARG A 414 -38.62 -37.94 -3.75
N ARG A 415 -39.80 -37.84 -3.14
CA ARG A 415 -40.62 -38.95 -2.71
C ARG A 415 -40.95 -39.60 -4.03
N SER A 416 -40.05 -40.49 -4.44
CA SER A 416 -40.28 -41.42 -5.51
C SER A 416 -41.43 -42.25 -4.98
N THR A 417 -42.64 -41.78 -5.27
CA THR A 417 -43.92 -42.42 -5.00
C THR A 417 -44.04 -43.75 -5.73
N HIS A 418 -43.00 -44.13 -6.47
CA HIS A 418 -42.80 -45.40 -7.14
C HIS A 418 -41.67 -46.25 -6.52
N ILE A 419 -41.17 -45.92 -5.31
CA ILE A 419 -40.54 -46.96 -4.47
C ILE A 419 -41.65 -47.97 -4.18
N SER A 420 -41.52 -49.03 -4.95
CA SER A 420 -42.56 -49.85 -5.52
C SER A 420 -43.55 -50.39 -4.50
N ILE A 421 -44.85 -50.17 -4.72
CA ILE A 421 -45.92 -50.91 -4.02
C ILE A 421 -45.61 -52.41 -4.04
N TRP A 422 -45.00 -52.91 -5.13
CA TRP A 422 -44.53 -54.29 -5.25
C TRP A 422 -43.49 -54.68 -4.20
N PHE A 423 -42.58 -53.78 -3.82
CA PHE A 423 -41.61 -54.05 -2.74
C PHE A 423 -42.32 -54.20 -1.40
N LEU A 424 -43.29 -53.33 -1.12
CA LEU A 424 -44.06 -53.39 0.12
C LEU A 424 -44.96 -54.63 0.18
N LEU A 425 -45.58 -55.01 -0.95
CA LEU A 425 -46.36 -56.25 -1.10
C LEU A 425 -45.50 -57.50 -0.92
N LEU A 426 -44.27 -57.50 -1.46
CA LEU A 426 -43.35 -58.62 -1.35
C LEU A 426 -42.83 -58.80 0.08
N VAL A 427 -42.57 -57.70 0.79
CA VAL A 427 -42.18 -57.72 2.20
C VAL A 427 -43.33 -58.20 3.09
N THR A 428 -44.56 -57.70 2.89
CA THR A 428 -45.72 -58.14 3.70
C THR A 428 -46.06 -59.61 3.45
N LEU A 429 -46.00 -60.08 2.20
CA LEU A 429 -46.18 -61.49 1.87
C LEU A 429 -45.09 -62.35 2.52
N GLY A 430 -43.82 -61.93 2.45
CA GLY A 430 -42.70 -62.63 3.07
C GLY A 430 -42.85 -62.77 4.59
N ILE A 431 -43.18 -61.67 5.27
CA ILE A 431 -43.41 -61.66 6.73
C ILE A 431 -44.62 -62.53 7.08
N GLY A 432 -45.69 -62.50 6.28
CA GLY A 432 -46.90 -63.29 6.52
C GLY A 432 -46.69 -64.81 6.34
N ILE A 433 -45.87 -65.24 5.39
CA ILE A 433 -45.62 -66.65 5.09
C ILE A 433 -44.59 -67.28 6.06
N THR A 434 -43.63 -66.48 6.56
CA THR A 434 -42.57 -66.94 7.46
C THR A 434 -43.06 -67.68 8.72
N PRO A 435 -44.06 -67.19 9.50
CA PRO A 435 -44.54 -67.90 10.70
C PRO A 435 -45.26 -69.22 10.39
N PHE A 436 -45.65 -69.48 9.14
CA PHE A 436 -46.23 -70.76 8.73
C PHE A 436 -45.18 -71.75 8.24
N LEU A 437 -44.16 -71.28 7.52
CA LEU A 437 -43.09 -72.16 7.00
C LEU A 437 -42.12 -72.63 8.08
N VAL A 438 -41.76 -71.76 9.03
CA VAL A 438 -40.81 -72.11 10.10
C VAL A 438 -41.28 -73.30 10.95
N PRO A 439 -42.51 -73.36 11.48
CA PRO A 439 -42.97 -74.52 12.24
C PRO A 439 -43.12 -75.77 11.38
N LEU A 440 -43.44 -75.66 10.08
CA LEU A 440 -43.44 -76.81 9.16
C LEU A 440 -42.03 -77.39 8.96
N VAL A 441 -41.02 -76.53 8.80
CA VAL A 441 -39.61 -76.97 8.69
C VAL A 441 -39.12 -77.56 10.00
N ILE A 442 -39.51 -76.99 11.14
CA ILE A 442 -39.20 -77.54 12.48
C ILE A 442 -39.91 -78.88 12.68
N LEU A 443 -41.18 -79.01 12.28
CA LEU A 443 -41.91 -80.27 12.38
C LEU A 443 -41.29 -81.33 11.46
N TYR A 444 -40.89 -80.96 10.24
CA TYR A 444 -40.21 -81.85 9.32
C TYR A 444 -38.84 -82.29 9.85
N SER A 445 -38.06 -81.39 10.45
CA SER A 445 -36.77 -81.74 11.05
C SER A 445 -36.94 -82.60 12.29
N ILE A 446 -37.97 -82.36 13.12
CA ILE A 446 -38.34 -83.22 14.24
C ILE A 446 -38.81 -84.59 13.74
N LEU A 447 -39.65 -84.68 12.70
CA LEU A 447 -40.04 -85.94 12.08
C LEU A 447 -38.83 -86.68 11.50
N ALA A 448 -37.90 -85.98 10.84
CA ALA A 448 -36.66 -86.57 10.35
C ALA A 448 -35.73 -87.06 11.48
N LEU A 449 -35.79 -86.45 12.68
CA LEU A 449 -35.04 -86.85 13.88
C LEU A 449 -35.74 -87.96 14.69
N ILE A 450 -37.07 -88.04 14.67
CA ILE A 450 -37.90 -89.07 15.35
C ILE A 450 -38.19 -90.27 14.43
N VAL A 451 -37.67 -90.28 13.20
CA VAL A 451 -37.43 -91.54 12.46
C VAL A 451 -36.00 -91.98 12.80
N PRO A 452 -35.77 -92.65 13.95
CA PRO A 452 -34.48 -93.27 14.20
C PRO A 452 -34.31 -94.37 13.15
N SER A 453 -33.26 -94.21 12.36
CA SER A 453 -32.30 -95.28 12.10
C SER A 453 -32.87 -96.71 12.11
N ALA A 454 -33.84 -96.99 11.24
CA ALA A 454 -33.81 -98.26 10.56
C ALA A 454 -32.50 -98.22 9.77
N GLN A 455 -31.47 -98.81 10.36
CA GLN A 455 -30.17 -98.91 9.75
C GLN A 455 -30.29 -99.39 8.31
N PRO A 456 -29.46 -98.86 7.41
CA PRO A 456 -29.61 -99.02 5.98
C PRO A 456 -29.55 -100.49 5.58
N ALA A 457 -30.68 -101.06 5.14
CA ALA A 457 -30.70 -102.32 4.40
C ALA A 457 -29.74 -102.29 3.20
N TYR A 458 -29.38 -101.09 2.70
CA TYR A 458 -28.39 -100.94 1.64
C TYR A 458 -26.97 -101.33 2.06
N LYS A 459 -26.57 -101.23 3.34
CA LYS A 459 -25.21 -101.63 3.78
C LYS A 459 -25.04 -103.15 3.86
N ILE A 460 -26.10 -103.90 4.15
CA ILE A 460 -26.09 -105.38 4.08
C ILE A 460 -26.08 -105.85 2.61
N LEU A 461 -26.78 -105.13 1.72
CA LEU A 461 -26.78 -105.42 0.27
C LEU A 461 -25.47 -105.02 -0.41
N SER A 462 -24.83 -103.91 -0.04
CA SER A 462 -23.57 -103.50 -0.65
C SER A 462 -22.40 -104.41 -0.28
N ASP A 463 -22.35 -104.91 0.96
CA ASP A 463 -21.28 -105.83 1.39
C ASP A 463 -21.46 -107.24 0.80
N GLN A 464 -22.68 -107.68 0.47
CA GLN A 464 -22.89 -108.90 -0.30
C GLN A 464 -22.60 -108.75 -1.79
N VAL A 465 -22.76 -107.54 -2.35
CA VAL A 465 -22.41 -107.26 -3.75
C VAL A 465 -20.89 -107.14 -3.94
N THR A 466 -20.15 -106.60 -2.97
CA THR A 466 -18.66 -106.57 -3.02
C THR A 466 -18.03 -107.95 -2.76
N LEU A 467 -18.70 -108.84 -2.00
CA LEU A 467 -18.27 -110.24 -1.84
C LEU A 467 -18.66 -111.16 -3.01
N SER A 468 -19.66 -110.81 -3.81
CA SER A 468 -20.01 -111.58 -5.02
C SER A 468 -19.21 -111.15 -6.25
N LEU A 469 -18.84 -109.87 -6.37
CA LEU A 469 -17.95 -109.39 -7.44
C LEU A 469 -16.48 -109.81 -7.27
N SER A 470 -16.07 -110.29 -6.09
CA SER A 470 -14.74 -110.88 -5.83
C SER A 470 -14.69 -112.42 -6.01
N ARG A 471 -15.77 -113.05 -6.50
CA ARG A 471 -15.85 -114.51 -6.71
C ARG A 471 -16.15 -114.97 -8.14
N THR A 472 -16.25 -114.04 -9.11
CA THR A 472 -16.49 -114.36 -10.52
C THR A 472 -15.71 -113.46 -11.48
N GLN A 473 -14.39 -113.67 -11.56
CA GLN A 473 -13.51 -113.68 -12.76
C GLN A 473 -12.08 -113.28 -12.41
#